data_AF-A0A2V6BWD7-F1
#
_entry.id   AF-A0A2V6BWD7-F1
#
_cell.length_a   1.000
_cell.length_b   1.000
_cell.length_c   1.000
_cell.angle_alpha   90.00
_cell.angle_beta   90.00
_cell.angle_gamma   90.00
#
_symmetry.space_group_name_H-M   'P 1'
#
loop_
_entity.id
_entity.type
_entity.pdbx_description
1 polymer ?
#
loop_
_entity_poly.entity_id
_entity_poly.type
_entity_poly.pdbx_seq_one_letter_code
_entity_poly.pdbx_strand_id
1 'polypeptide(L)'
;MQYISALERKGFLDRHARKARALITPAMKVRITDVPIYGQIPAGMSALTEQTIEGHVSLDTRSANVHKNRGTFALRVRGDSMIGAHIVDGDTVILEDAKEVHDGDIVAALIDGETTLKRYV
;
A
#
# COMPACT_ATOMS: atom_id res chain seq x y z
N MET A 1 20.71 -11.36 29.97
CA MET A 1 21.00 -10.12 29.20
C MET A 1 20.89 -10.28 27.67
N GLN A 2 20.48 -11.43 27.12
CA GLN A 2 20.49 -11.69 25.67
C GLN A 2 19.31 -11.03 24.91
N TYR A 3 18.14 -10.97 25.53
CA TYR A 3 16.92 -10.43 24.89
C TYR A 3 16.98 -8.94 24.62
N ILE A 4 17.57 -8.15 25.53
CA ILE A 4 17.66 -6.70 25.37
C ILE A 4 18.59 -6.35 24.19
N SER A 5 19.74 -7.02 24.07
CA SER A 5 20.64 -6.86 22.92
C SER A 5 20.00 -7.32 21.61
N ALA A 6 19.11 -8.32 21.64
CA ALA A 6 18.37 -8.75 20.46
C ALA A 6 17.32 -7.72 20.00
N LEU A 7 16.62 -7.07 20.94
CA LEU A 7 15.66 -6.00 20.64
C LEU A 7 16.36 -4.74 20.11
N GLU A 8 17.53 -4.41 20.66
CA GLU A 8 18.37 -3.31 20.22
C GLU A 8 18.90 -3.53 18.79
N ARG A 9 19.42 -4.73 18.49
CA ARG A 9 19.83 -5.10 17.12
C ARG A 9 18.69 -5.06 16.12
N LYS A 10 17.46 -5.37 16.56
CA LYS A 10 16.25 -5.31 15.73
C LYS A 10 15.65 -3.89 15.65
N GLY A 11 16.25 -2.90 16.31
CA GLY A 11 15.80 -1.50 16.27
C GLY A 11 14.52 -1.21 17.04
N PHE A 12 14.09 -2.12 17.93
CA PHE A 12 12.91 -1.93 18.80
C PHE A 12 13.26 -1.23 20.11
N LEU A 13 14.55 -1.00 20.38
CA LEU A 13 15.05 -0.45 21.64
C LEU A 13 16.33 0.34 21.40
N ASP A 14 16.38 1.57 21.90
CA ASP A 14 17.60 2.39 21.93
C ASP A 14 18.12 2.48 23.37
N ARG A 15 19.44 2.39 23.53
CA ARG A 15 20.12 2.73 24.80
C ARG A 15 20.88 4.02 24.68
N HIS A 16 20.59 4.98 25.56
CA HIS A 16 21.52 6.08 25.78
C HIS A 16 22.69 5.61 26.63
N ALA A 17 23.91 5.69 26.08
CA ALA A 17 25.13 5.37 26.80
C ALA A 17 25.29 6.28 28.04
N ARG A 18 25.60 5.67 29.20
CA ARG A 18 25.90 6.27 30.52
C ARG A 18 24.73 6.67 31.44
N LYS A 19 23.50 6.18 31.23
CA LYS A 19 22.43 6.27 32.25
C LYS A 19 21.87 4.88 32.59
N ALA A 20 21.89 4.51 33.87
CA ALA A 20 21.16 3.33 34.35
C ALA A 20 19.66 3.53 34.06
N ARG A 21 18.97 2.48 33.56
CA ARG A 21 17.53 2.47 33.22
C ARG A 21 17.11 3.37 32.03
N ALA A 22 18.02 3.75 31.14
CA ALA A 22 17.69 4.51 29.93
C ALA A 22 17.36 3.60 28.74
N LEU A 23 16.35 2.72 28.89
CA LEU A 23 15.76 2.01 27.76
C LEU A 23 14.70 2.92 27.15
N ILE A 24 14.93 3.35 25.91
CA ILE A 24 13.93 4.10 25.14
C ILE A 24 13.39 3.13 24.09
N THR A 25 12.08 2.94 24.06
CA THR A 25 11.46 2.43 22.84
C THR A 25 11.53 3.58 21.84
N PRO A 26 12.31 3.49 20.75
CA PRO A 26 12.18 4.47 19.68
C PRO A 26 10.70 4.53 19.35
N ALA A 27 10.09 5.70 19.56
CA ALA A 27 8.70 5.91 19.17
C ALA A 27 8.57 5.34 17.77
N MET A 28 7.68 4.35 17.56
CA MET A 28 7.47 3.74 16.24
C MET A 28 7.32 4.93 15.30
N LYS A 29 8.36 5.19 14.50
CA LYS A 29 8.34 6.33 13.58
C LYS A 29 7.37 5.91 12.50
N VAL A 30 6.09 6.20 12.74
CA VAL A 30 5.00 6.00 11.79
C VAL A 30 5.39 6.84 10.59
N ARG A 31 5.64 6.19 9.46
CA ARG A 31 6.02 6.88 8.24
C ARG A 31 4.72 7.08 7.47
N ILE A 32 3.99 8.12 7.86
CA ILE A 32 2.78 8.54 7.16
C ILE A 32 3.20 9.10 5.80
N THR A 33 2.57 8.64 4.73
CA THR A 33 2.70 9.18 3.38
C THR A 33 1.31 9.36 2.80
N ASP A 34 1.13 10.49 2.12
CA ASP A 34 -0.07 10.77 1.36
C ASP A 34 0.05 10.17 -0.04
N VAL A 35 -0.92 9.34 -0.40
CA VAL A 35 -1.01 8.70 -1.72
C VAL A 35 -2.19 9.32 -2.47
N PRO A 36 -1.98 9.85 -3.68
CA PRO A 36 -3.05 10.46 -4.47
C PRO A 36 -4.05 9.39 -4.93
N ILE A 37 -5.34 9.74 -4.90
CA ILE A 37 -6.43 8.92 -5.43
C ILE A 37 -6.78 9.43 -6.82
N TYR A 38 -6.60 8.60 -7.84
CA TYR A 38 -6.94 8.92 -9.23
C TYR A 38 -8.28 8.29 -9.61
N GLY A 39 -9.38 9.03 -9.43
CA GLY A 39 -10.68 8.60 -9.93
C GLY A 39 -11.14 7.21 -9.46
N GLN A 40 -11.87 6.54 -10.35
CA GLN A 40 -12.44 5.22 -10.12
C GLN A 40 -11.91 4.20 -11.12
N ILE A 41 -11.65 2.99 -10.65
CA ILE A 41 -11.36 1.82 -11.47
C ILE A 41 -12.52 0.83 -11.40
N PRO A 42 -13.12 0.48 -12.53
CA PRO A 42 -14.10 -0.59 -12.58
C PRO A 42 -13.41 -1.93 -12.37
N ALA A 43 -14.05 -2.81 -11.64
CA ALA A 43 -13.60 -4.18 -11.52
C ALA A 43 -13.92 -4.99 -12.82
N GLY A 44 -14.71 -4.44 -13.74
CA GLY A 44 -15.19 -5.11 -14.97
C GLY A 44 -14.84 -4.38 -16.26
N MET A 45 -15.69 -4.54 -17.28
CA MET A 45 -15.63 -3.78 -18.53
C MET A 45 -16.03 -2.30 -18.28
N SER A 46 -15.24 -1.35 -18.79
CA SER A 46 -15.56 0.08 -18.84
C SER A 46 -14.63 0.93 -19.70
N ALA A 47 -15.19 1.88 -20.44
CA ALA A 47 -14.46 2.86 -21.25
C ALA A 47 -13.39 3.68 -20.49
N LEU A 48 -12.38 4.13 -21.24
CA LEU A 48 -11.31 5.05 -20.84
C LEU A 48 -11.86 6.24 -20.04
N THR A 49 -11.43 6.39 -18.80
CA THR A 49 -11.71 7.58 -17.98
C THR A 49 -10.41 8.34 -17.72
N GLU A 50 -10.43 9.66 -17.90
CA GLU A 50 -9.28 10.52 -17.60
C GLU A 50 -8.96 10.50 -16.10
N GLN A 51 -7.70 10.27 -15.76
CA GLN A 51 -7.24 10.19 -14.37
C GLN A 51 -7.11 11.59 -13.77
N THR A 52 -8.12 12.03 -13.04
CA THR A 52 -8.07 13.27 -12.24
C THR A 52 -7.85 12.93 -10.77
N ILE A 53 -7.03 13.74 -10.07
CA ILE A 53 -6.81 13.58 -8.62
C ILE A 53 -8.08 14.01 -7.89
N GLU A 54 -8.74 13.05 -7.23
CA GLU A 54 -9.95 13.29 -6.43
C GLU A 54 -9.64 13.57 -4.95
N GLY A 55 -8.44 13.18 -4.48
CA GLY A 55 -8.05 13.33 -3.09
C GLY A 55 -6.75 12.61 -2.76
N HIS A 56 -6.48 12.46 -1.46
CA HIS A 56 -5.31 11.74 -0.94
C HIS A 56 -5.73 10.81 0.19
N VAL A 57 -5.07 9.66 0.29
CA VAL A 57 -5.16 8.77 1.45
C VAL A 57 -3.84 8.80 2.20
N SER A 58 -3.89 9.12 3.50
CA SER A 58 -2.71 9.09 4.37
C SER A 58 -2.58 7.69 4.98
N LEU A 59 -1.45 7.02 4.75
CA LEU A 59 -1.20 5.68 5.29
C LEU A 59 0.18 5.55 5.90
N ASP A 60 0.27 4.68 6.92
CA ASP A 60 1.56 4.25 7.45
C ASP A 60 2.20 3.25 6.48
N THR A 61 3.25 3.71 5.80
CA THR A 61 3.99 2.92 4.79
C THR A 61 4.54 1.60 5.32
N ARG A 62 4.84 1.52 6.63
CA ARG A 62 5.29 0.25 7.24
C ARG A 62 4.16 -0.76 7.34
N SER A 63 3.01 -0.34 7.86
CA SER A 63 1.86 -1.23 8.06
C SER A 63 1.23 -1.66 6.74
N ALA A 64 1.22 -0.77 5.74
CA ALA A 64 0.70 -1.06 4.41
C ALA A 64 1.70 -1.78 3.48
N ASN A 65 2.95 -1.97 3.92
CA ASN A 65 4.04 -2.52 3.10
C ASN A 65 4.26 -1.77 1.77
N VAL A 66 4.02 -0.46 1.77
CA VAL A 66 4.08 0.42 0.59
C VAL A 66 5.43 1.14 0.52
N HIS A 67 6.05 1.16 -0.66
CA HIS A 67 7.34 1.83 -0.88
C HIS A 67 7.14 3.19 -1.55
N LYS A 68 7.48 4.27 -0.84
CA LYS A 68 7.32 5.67 -1.29
C LYS A 68 7.92 6.00 -2.68
N ASN A 69 8.90 5.22 -3.16
CA ASN A 69 9.66 5.52 -4.39
C ASN A 69 9.18 4.77 -5.64
N ARG A 70 8.08 4.01 -5.58
CA ARG A 70 7.65 3.14 -6.68
C ARG A 70 6.36 3.61 -7.37
N GLY A 71 6.15 4.92 -7.41
CA GLY A 71 5.00 5.50 -8.12
C GLY A 71 3.67 4.97 -7.57
N THR A 72 3.51 4.94 -6.25
CA THR A 72 2.28 4.45 -5.63
C THR A 72 1.12 5.40 -5.85
N PHE A 73 -0.04 4.86 -6.20
CA PHE A 73 -1.29 5.59 -6.33
C PHE A 73 -2.47 4.76 -5.85
N ALA A 74 -3.59 5.41 -5.61
CA ALA A 74 -4.82 4.76 -5.17
C ALA A 74 -5.95 4.96 -6.18
N LEU A 75 -6.87 4.00 -6.26
CA LEU A 75 -8.07 4.06 -7.10
C LEU A 75 -9.28 3.62 -6.27
N ARG A 76 -10.45 4.20 -6.54
CA ARG A 76 -11.72 3.71 -5.97
C ARG A 76 -12.26 2.56 -6.81
N VAL A 77 -12.58 1.43 -6.20
CA VAL A 77 -13.17 0.29 -6.89
C VAL A 77 -14.63 0.56 -7.20
N ARG A 78 -15.05 0.18 -8.41
CA ARG A 78 -16.45 0.16 -8.84
C ARG A 78 -16.88 -1.23 -9.33
N GLY A 79 -17.91 -1.80 -8.72
CA GLY A 79 -18.49 -3.11 -9.02
C GLY A 79 -17.83 -4.29 -8.30
N ASP A 80 -18.36 -5.49 -8.55
CA ASP A 80 -18.15 -6.67 -7.68
C ASP A 80 -17.31 -7.79 -8.31
N SER A 81 -16.65 -7.57 -9.44
CA SER A 81 -15.97 -8.65 -10.16
C SER A 81 -14.83 -9.31 -9.35
N MET A 82 -14.24 -8.54 -8.42
CA MET A 82 -13.13 -8.96 -7.56
C MET A 82 -13.62 -9.35 -6.16
N ILE A 83 -14.92 -9.60 -5.98
CA ILE A 83 -15.49 -10.01 -4.69
C ILE A 83 -14.88 -11.32 -4.17
N GLY A 84 -14.46 -12.22 -5.06
CA GLY A 84 -13.73 -13.45 -4.70
C GLY A 84 -12.33 -13.20 -4.13
N ALA A 85 -11.79 -11.98 -4.30
CA ALA A 85 -10.58 -11.50 -3.66
C ALA A 85 -10.86 -10.61 -2.43
N HIS A 86 -12.12 -10.53 -1.98
CA HIS A 86 -12.59 -9.61 -0.94
C HIS A 86 -12.36 -8.13 -1.27
N ILE A 87 -12.40 -7.78 -2.56
CA ILE A 87 -12.39 -6.40 -3.05
C ILE A 87 -13.81 -6.09 -3.52
N VAL A 88 -14.44 -5.10 -2.90
CA VAL A 88 -15.86 -4.78 -3.06
C VAL A 88 -16.02 -3.36 -3.62
N ASP A 89 -17.17 -3.08 -4.25
CA ASP A 89 -17.53 -1.73 -4.67
C ASP A 89 -17.35 -0.71 -3.52
N GLY A 90 -16.72 0.43 -3.84
CA GLY A 90 -16.45 1.49 -2.88
C GLY A 90 -15.13 1.37 -2.12
N ASP A 91 -14.43 0.23 -2.22
CA ASP A 91 -13.09 0.07 -1.64
C ASP A 91 -12.07 1.01 -2.29
N THR A 92 -11.01 1.31 -1.54
CA THR A 92 -9.84 2.04 -2.06
C THR A 92 -8.68 1.06 -2.16
N VAL A 93 -8.23 0.78 -3.39
CA VAL A 93 -7.06 -0.05 -3.63
C VAL A 93 -5.83 0.83 -3.79
N ILE A 94 -4.70 0.38 -3.24
CA ILE A 94 -3.40 1.02 -3.40
C ILE A 94 -2.57 0.15 -4.34
N LEU A 95 -2.08 0.75 -5.42
CA LEU A 95 -1.33 0.10 -6.47
C LEU A 95 0.08 0.69 -6.51
N GLU A 96 1.04 -0.16 -6.87
CA GLU A 96 2.44 0.20 -7.09
C GLU A 96 2.77 -0.06 -8.55
N ASP A 97 3.51 0.85 -9.19
CA ASP A 97 4.05 0.60 -10.52
C ASP A 97 5.17 -0.46 -10.42
N ALA A 98 4.81 -1.69 -10.79
CA ALA A 98 5.67 -2.85 -10.72
C ALA A 98 6.19 -3.22 -12.11
N LYS A 99 7.51 -3.40 -12.23
CA LYS A 99 8.15 -3.85 -13.47
C LYS A 99 7.83 -5.29 -13.84
N GLU A 100 7.53 -6.11 -12.84
CA GLU A 100 7.28 -7.54 -12.98
C GLU A 100 6.00 -7.89 -12.20
N VAL A 101 5.14 -8.69 -12.83
CA VAL A 101 3.88 -9.20 -12.27
C VAL A 101 3.98 -10.73 -12.24
N HIS A 102 3.51 -11.34 -11.16
CA HIS A 102 3.53 -12.80 -10.96
C HIS A 102 2.12 -13.38 -11.02
N ASP A 103 2.04 -14.66 -11.38
CA ASP A 103 0.77 -15.40 -11.34
C ASP A 103 0.11 -15.28 -9.97
N GLY A 104 -1.18 -14.94 -9.98
CA GLY A 104 -1.97 -14.67 -8.79
C GLY A 104 -2.01 -13.21 -8.32
N ASP A 105 -1.13 -12.33 -8.82
CA ASP A 105 -1.13 -10.91 -8.47
C ASP A 105 -2.44 -10.23 -8.92
N ILE A 106 -2.90 -9.24 -8.13
CA ILE A 106 -4.03 -8.39 -8.52
C ILE A 106 -3.46 -7.14 -9.17
N VAL A 107 -3.82 -6.93 -10.43
CA VAL A 107 -3.29 -5.84 -11.27
C VAL A 107 -4.40 -4.95 -11.80
N ALA A 108 -4.08 -3.68 -11.95
CA ALA A 108 -4.81 -2.78 -12.83
C ALA A 108 -4.28 -2.98 -14.26
N ALA A 109 -5.14 -3.45 -15.16
CA ALA A 109 -4.79 -3.74 -16.55
C ALA A 109 -5.66 -2.91 -17.50
N LEU A 110 -5.09 -2.53 -18.64
CA LEU A 110 -5.84 -1.97 -19.77
C LEU A 110 -6.16 -3.11 -20.73
N ILE A 111 -7.44 -3.48 -20.83
CA ILE A 111 -7.94 -4.58 -21.67
C ILE A 111 -8.98 -4.00 -22.61
N ASP A 112 -8.80 -4.16 -23.93
CA ASP A 112 -9.72 -3.61 -24.94
C ASP A 112 -9.98 -2.10 -24.82
N GLY A 113 -8.97 -1.35 -24.34
CA GLY A 113 -9.10 0.09 -24.08
C GLY A 113 -9.79 0.40 -22.75
N GLU A 114 -10.07 -0.58 -21.92
CA GLU A 114 -10.79 -0.44 -20.66
C GLU A 114 -9.87 -0.73 -19.47
N THR A 115 -9.76 0.21 -18.52
CA THR A 115 -8.94 0.02 -17.32
C THR A 115 -9.75 -0.79 -16.31
N THR A 116 -9.21 -1.93 -15.85
CA THR A 116 -9.92 -2.85 -14.98
C THR A 116 -9.02 -3.52 -13.93
N LEU A 117 -9.59 -3.97 -12.82
CA LEU A 117 -8.89 -4.83 -11.85
C LEU A 117 -9.10 -6.31 -12.17
N LYS A 118 -7.99 -7.05 -12.29
CA LYS A 118 -8.00 -8.50 -12.55
C LYS A 118 -6.92 -9.22 -11.77
N ARG A 119 -7.11 -10.54 -11.62
CA ARG A 119 -6.04 -11.45 -11.22
C ARG A 119 -5.22 -11.83 -12.44
N TYR A 120 -3.91 -11.66 -12.37
CA TYR A 120 -2.98 -12.12 -13.39
C TYR A 120 -2.84 -13.64 -13.32
N VAL A 121 -2.95 -14.30 -14.46
CA VAL A 121 -2.82 -15.75 -14.68
C VAL A 121 -2.10 -16.05 -15.99
#